data_AF-A0A525NM41-F1
#
_entry.id   AF-A0A525NM41-F1
#
_cell.length_a   1.000
_cell.length_b   1.000
_cell.length_c   1.000
_cell.angle_alpha   90.00
_cell.angle_beta   90.00
_cell.angle_gamma   90.00
#
_symmetry.space_group_name_H-M   'P 1'
#
loop_
_entity.id
_entity.type
_entity.pdbx_description
1 polymer ?
#
loop_
_entity_poly.entity_id
_entity_poly.type
_entity_poly.pdbx_seq_one_letter_code
_entity_poly.pdbx_strand_id
1 'polypeptide(L)'
;MSLPFLRAAGAAVLAATLLHVVLIQPNHPAAMTWAALAVLSLEWVVLLLALPVIGDGRTGRLLRGVLVVVLSVIVVLKTADFAMFTSFMRGFNPVGDLPLMEAALRLLWGSVGLWAAIGAVIGAVVVILGLTASLWWAMSVWARLSLPRPAHLFAGGGAVLALGLAVMDVGAIMARWPVPFNAPGAAFTARVGVERAVLVRDTIADLRAFNELARADPFAAQSGLLDRIDATCL
;
A
#
# COMPACT_ATOMS: atom_id res chain seq x y z
N MET A 1 -36.47 0.45 18.39
CA MET A 1 -35.29 0.73 17.55
C MET A 1 -35.72 0.66 16.10
N SER A 2 -35.62 1.74 15.33
CA SER A 2 -36.15 1.77 13.96
C SER A 2 -35.25 0.98 12.99
N LEU A 3 -35.81 0.19 12.07
CA LEU A 3 -35.08 -0.51 11.00
C LEU A 3 -34.00 0.33 10.28
N PRO A 4 -34.20 1.63 9.96
CA PRO A 4 -33.15 2.46 9.35
C PRO A 4 -31.91 2.65 10.24
N PHE A 5 -32.07 2.73 11.56
CA PHE A 5 -30.96 2.89 12.49
C PHE A 5 -30.07 1.63 12.51
N LEU A 6 -30.69 0.45 12.56
CA LEU A 6 -29.97 -0.83 12.54
C LEU A 6 -29.18 -1.03 11.22
N ARG A 7 -29.75 -0.61 10.09
CA ARG A 7 -29.07 -0.64 8.79
C ARG A 7 -27.87 0.32 8.74
N ALA A 8 -28.03 1.54 9.26
CA ALA A 8 -26.94 2.51 9.32
C ALA A 8 -25.80 2.05 10.25
N ALA A 9 -26.14 1.53 11.43
CA ALA A 9 -25.17 0.97 12.36
C ALA A 9 -24.43 -0.23 11.76
N GLY A 10 -25.16 -1.17 11.12
CA GLY A 10 -24.57 -2.31 10.43
C GLY A 10 -23.62 -1.90 9.30
N ALA A 11 -24.00 -0.89 8.50
CA ALA A 11 -23.13 -0.36 7.44
C ALA A 11 -21.86 0.31 8.01
N ALA A 12 -21.97 1.06 9.12
CA ALA A 12 -20.83 1.69 9.76
C ALA A 12 -19.85 0.66 10.34
N VAL A 13 -20.36 -0.40 10.97
CA VAL A 13 -19.55 -1.52 11.47
C VAL A 13 -18.86 -2.23 10.32
N LEU A 14 -19.58 -2.58 9.25
CA LEU A 14 -18.99 -3.22 8.07
C LEU A 14 -17.89 -2.36 7.45
N ALA A 15 -18.14 -1.05 7.30
CA ALA A 15 -17.16 -0.09 6.77
C ALA A 15 -15.92 0.00 7.66
N ALA A 16 -16.08 0.03 8.98
CA ALA A 16 -14.96 0.07 9.92
C ALA A 16 -14.12 -1.22 9.87
N THR A 17 -14.78 -2.37 9.82
CA THR A 17 -14.10 -3.67 9.68
C THR A 17 -13.34 -3.75 8.36
N LEU A 18 -13.92 -3.27 7.25
CA LEU A 18 -13.27 -3.25 5.94
C LEU A 18 -12.01 -2.39 5.95
N LEU A 19 -12.10 -1.18 6.53
CA LEU A 19 -10.93 -0.30 6.69
C LEU A 19 -9.85 -0.93 7.58
N HIS A 20 -10.24 -1.62 8.66
CA HIS A 20 -9.30 -2.32 9.54
C HIS A 20 -8.53 -3.40 8.78
N VAL A 21 -9.25 -4.28 8.07
CA VAL A 21 -8.65 -5.38 7.30
C VAL A 21 -7.71 -4.87 6.22
N VAL A 22 -8.08 -3.78 5.52
CA VAL A 22 -7.23 -3.18 4.49
C VAL A 22 -5.94 -2.61 5.08
N LEU A 23 -6.02 -1.92 6.21
CA LEU A 23 -4.85 -1.30 6.84
C LEU A 23 -3.92 -2.35 7.46
N ILE A 24 -4.48 -3.40 8.07
CA ILE A 24 -3.74 -4.44 8.78
C ILE A 24 -3.15 -5.51 7.84
N GLN A 25 -3.45 -5.44 6.54
CA GLN A 25 -2.96 -6.42 5.56
C GLN A 25 -1.44 -6.59 5.72
N PRO A 26 -0.95 -7.80 6.05
CA PRO A 26 0.47 -8.05 6.23
C PRO A 26 1.17 -8.08 4.87
N ASN A 27 2.33 -7.42 4.79
CA ASN A 27 3.10 -7.33 3.54
C ASN A 27 4.12 -8.46 3.39
N HIS A 28 4.28 -9.27 4.44
CA HIS A 28 5.23 -10.36 4.50
C HIS A 28 4.55 -11.62 5.03
N PRO A 29 4.80 -12.79 4.41
CA PRO A 29 4.23 -14.06 4.86
C PRO A 29 4.68 -14.43 6.29
N ALA A 30 5.89 -14.03 6.70
CA ALA A 30 6.37 -14.22 8.07
C ALA A 30 5.63 -13.37 9.13
N ALA A 31 4.91 -12.33 8.72
CA ALA A 31 4.14 -11.46 9.62
C ALA A 31 2.67 -11.89 9.77
N MET A 32 2.25 -12.98 9.13
CA MET A 32 0.87 -13.48 9.11
C MET A 32 0.55 -14.26 10.41
N THR A 33 0.64 -13.57 11.55
CA THR A 33 0.27 -14.12 12.86
C THR A 33 -1.13 -13.67 13.25
N TRP A 34 -1.87 -14.51 13.96
CA TRP A 34 -3.19 -14.14 14.52
C TRP A 34 -3.10 -12.92 15.46
N ALA A 35 -1.91 -12.68 16.04
CA ALA A 35 -1.61 -11.51 16.84
C ALA A 35 -1.54 -10.21 16.02
N ALA A 36 -1.15 -10.28 14.74
CA ALA A 36 -1.09 -9.11 13.86
C ALA A 36 -2.49 -8.51 13.63
N LEU A 37 -3.54 -9.33 13.62
CA LEU A 37 -4.95 -8.88 13.50
C LEU A 37 -5.45 -8.09 14.71
N ALA A 38 -4.82 -8.26 15.87
CA ALA A 38 -5.19 -7.61 17.12
C ALA A 38 -4.46 -6.27 17.34
N VAL A 39 -3.53 -5.89 16.46
CA VAL A 39 -2.84 -4.60 16.58
C VAL A 39 -3.77 -3.48 16.12
N LEU A 40 -4.05 -2.54 17.02
CA LEU A 40 -4.77 -1.32 16.68
C LEU A 40 -3.88 -0.39 15.86
N SER A 41 -4.13 -0.33 14.55
CA SER A 41 -3.49 0.66 13.68
C SER A 41 -3.99 2.06 14.02
N LEU A 42 -3.06 2.96 14.33
CA LEU A 42 -3.39 4.35 14.65
C LEU A 42 -4.07 5.08 13.48
N GLU A 43 -3.75 4.66 12.27
CA GLU A 43 -4.35 5.10 11.02
C GLU A 43 -5.86 4.84 10.97
N TRP A 44 -6.30 3.72 11.54
CA TRP A 44 -7.72 3.37 11.60
C TRP A 44 -8.47 4.37 12.51
N VAL A 45 -7.88 4.71 13.66
CA VAL A 45 -8.44 5.70 14.59
C VAL A 45 -8.51 7.09 13.94
N VAL A 46 -7.45 7.50 13.25
CA VAL A 46 -7.43 8.78 12.51
C VAL A 46 -8.56 8.82 11.48
N LEU A 47 -8.70 7.77 10.66
CA LEU A 47 -9.72 7.75 9.60
C LEU A 47 -11.14 7.79 10.16
N LEU A 48 -11.43 7.01 11.20
CA LEU A 48 -12.75 6.97 11.82
C LEU A 48 -13.14 8.29 12.47
N LEU A 49 -12.18 9.01 13.07
CA LEU A 49 -12.44 10.30 13.72
C LEU A 49 -12.43 11.47 12.74
N ALA A 50 -11.57 11.43 11.71
CA ALA A 50 -11.45 12.52 10.75
C ALA A 50 -12.59 12.54 9.73
N LEU A 51 -13.05 11.38 9.24
CA LEU A 51 -14.05 11.32 8.16
C LEU A 51 -15.39 12.01 8.52
N PRO A 52 -15.98 11.81 9.71
CA PRO A 52 -17.18 12.54 10.12
C PRO A 52 -16.96 14.05 10.31
N VAL A 53 -15.73 14.45 10.66
CA VAL A 53 -15.36 15.86 10.85
C VAL A 53 -15.24 16.58 9.51
N ILE A 54 -14.61 15.93 8.53
CA ILE A 54 -14.42 16.43 7.17
C ILE A 54 -15.77 16.52 6.42
N GLY A 55 -16.67 15.56 6.65
CA GLY A 55 -18.00 15.51 6.06
C GLY A 55 -18.02 15.19 4.56
N ASP A 56 -19.22 15.23 3.94
CA ASP A 56 -19.45 14.89 2.52
C ASP A 56 -19.45 16.12 1.57
N GLY A 57 -18.79 17.20 1.96
CA GLY A 57 -18.63 18.41 1.13
C GLY A 57 -17.76 18.19 -0.12
N ARG A 58 -17.58 19.21 -0.96
CA ARG A 58 -16.70 19.13 -2.14
C ARG A 58 -15.26 18.80 -1.75
N THR A 59 -14.71 19.52 -0.77
CA THR A 59 -13.36 19.29 -0.24
C THR A 59 -13.23 17.91 0.40
N GLY A 60 -14.25 17.47 1.15
CA GLY A 60 -14.26 16.14 1.77
C GLY A 60 -14.26 15.01 0.76
N ARG A 61 -15.05 15.13 -0.32
CA ARG A 61 -15.04 14.17 -1.42
C ARG A 61 -13.69 14.13 -2.16
N LEU A 62 -13.05 15.28 -2.34
CA LEU A 62 -11.74 15.36 -3.00
C LEU A 62 -10.64 14.71 -2.15
N LEU A 63 -10.58 15.04 -0.86
CA LEU A 63 -9.66 14.42 0.10
C LEU A 63 -9.86 12.90 0.17
N ARG A 64 -11.11 12.45 0.23
CA ARG A 64 -11.46 11.02 0.21
C ARG A 64 -11.06 10.34 -1.09
N GLY A 65 -11.23 11.01 -2.23
CA GLY A 65 -10.79 10.49 -3.53
C GLY A 65 -9.29 10.23 -3.54
N VAL A 66 -8.50 11.21 -3.08
CA VAL A 66 -7.04 11.05 -2.93
C VAL A 66 -6.72 9.89 -1.99
N LEU A 67 -7.37 9.82 -0.84
CA LEU A 67 -7.13 8.79 0.16
C LEU A 67 -7.47 7.37 -0.35
N VAL A 68 -8.59 7.22 -1.07
CA VAL A 68 -8.97 5.95 -1.70
C VAL A 68 -7.94 5.53 -2.74
N VAL A 69 -7.50 6.44 -3.61
CA VAL A 69 -6.48 6.15 -4.62
C VAL A 69 -5.18 5.70 -3.95
N VAL A 70 -4.70 6.45 -2.95
CA VAL A 70 -3.47 6.12 -2.22
C VAL A 70 -3.59 4.76 -1.54
N LEU A 71 -4.69 4.48 -0.83
CA LEU A 71 -4.89 3.19 -0.17
C LEU A 71 -5.02 2.04 -1.17
N SER A 72 -5.73 2.21 -2.28
CA SER A 72 -5.81 1.20 -3.34
C SER A 72 -4.43 0.87 -3.89
N VAL A 73 -3.60 1.88 -4.17
CA VAL A 73 -2.22 1.69 -4.63
C VAL A 73 -1.40 0.93 -3.59
N ILE A 74 -1.48 1.32 -2.31
CA ILE A 74 -0.75 0.65 -1.24
C ILE A 74 -1.17 -0.82 -1.14
N VAL A 75 -2.46 -1.13 -1.17
CA VAL A 75 -2.95 -2.53 -1.12
C VAL A 75 -2.41 -3.36 -2.29
N VAL A 76 -2.39 -2.79 -3.50
CA VAL A 76 -1.82 -3.47 -4.68
C VAL A 76 -0.33 -3.74 -4.48
N LEU A 77 0.43 -2.74 -3.99
CA LEU A 77 1.86 -2.90 -3.70
C LEU A 77 2.12 -3.95 -2.61
N LYS A 78 1.34 -3.93 -1.52
CA LYS A 78 1.42 -4.93 -0.44
C LYS A 78 1.16 -6.34 -0.95
N THR A 79 0.18 -6.49 -1.84
CA THR A 79 -0.18 -7.78 -2.44
C THR A 79 0.91 -8.27 -3.39
N ALA A 80 1.51 -7.36 -4.17
CA ALA A 80 2.65 -7.66 -5.02
C ALA A 80 3.89 -8.07 -4.21
N ASP A 81 4.17 -7.36 -3.10
CA ASP A 81 5.23 -7.73 -2.16
C ASP A 81 5.00 -9.13 -1.59
N PHE A 82 3.79 -9.43 -1.13
CA PHE A 82 3.43 -10.75 -0.62
C PHE A 82 3.74 -11.84 -1.67
N ALA A 83 3.28 -11.65 -2.92
CA ALA A 83 3.55 -12.58 -4.01
C ALA A 83 5.05 -12.74 -4.28
N MET A 84 5.80 -11.63 -4.34
CA MET A 84 7.25 -11.67 -4.59
C MET A 84 8.02 -12.33 -3.44
N PHE A 85 7.65 -12.08 -2.19
CA PHE A 85 8.28 -12.77 -1.06
C PHE A 85 7.98 -14.27 -1.07
N THR A 86 6.76 -14.69 -1.48
CA THR A 86 6.44 -16.11 -1.58
C THR A 86 7.19 -16.84 -2.69
N SER A 87 7.55 -16.15 -3.78
CA SER A 87 8.21 -16.79 -4.95
C SER A 87 9.73 -16.57 -4.99
N PHE A 88 10.21 -15.41 -4.58
CA PHE A 88 11.59 -14.95 -4.80
C PHE A 88 12.30 -14.50 -3.51
N MET A 89 11.65 -14.57 -2.35
CA MET A 89 12.22 -14.15 -1.05
C MET A 89 12.75 -12.70 -1.03
N ARG A 90 12.27 -11.85 -1.94
CA ARG A 90 12.60 -10.42 -2.02
C ARG A 90 11.36 -9.56 -2.19
N GLY A 91 11.43 -8.29 -1.82
CA GLY A 91 10.35 -7.32 -2.03
C GLY A 91 10.21 -6.93 -3.50
N PHE A 92 9.00 -6.52 -3.88
CA PHE A 92 8.70 -6.03 -5.23
C PHE A 92 9.33 -4.65 -5.45
N ASN A 93 10.05 -4.46 -6.55
CA ASN A 93 10.53 -3.17 -7.02
C ASN A 93 9.71 -2.76 -8.26
N PRO A 94 8.83 -1.74 -8.17
CA PRO A 94 7.96 -1.34 -9.27
C PRO A 94 8.70 -0.99 -10.57
N VAL A 95 9.94 -0.52 -10.46
CA VAL A 95 10.74 -0.13 -11.64
C VAL A 95 11.54 -1.33 -12.15
N GLY A 96 12.18 -2.06 -11.24
CA GLY A 96 13.04 -3.21 -11.59
C GLY A 96 12.27 -4.45 -12.05
N ASP A 97 11.03 -4.63 -11.58
CA ASP A 97 10.26 -5.85 -11.80
C ASP A 97 9.17 -5.71 -12.90
N LEU A 98 9.07 -4.55 -13.55
CA LEU A 98 8.19 -4.36 -14.72
C LEU A 98 8.46 -5.41 -15.84
N PRO A 99 9.73 -5.69 -16.22
CA PRO A 99 10.01 -6.74 -17.20
C PRO A 99 9.61 -8.15 -16.74
N LEU A 100 9.67 -8.43 -15.44
CA LEU A 100 9.24 -9.71 -14.87
C LEU A 100 7.72 -9.89 -15.01
N MET A 101 6.94 -8.81 -14.94
CA MET A 101 5.50 -8.87 -15.14
C MET A 101 5.13 -9.20 -16.59
N GLU A 102 5.87 -8.66 -17.56
CA GLU A 102 5.71 -9.07 -18.97
C GLU A 102 6.07 -10.55 -19.16
N ALA A 103 7.19 -11.00 -18.59
CA ALA A 103 7.58 -12.40 -18.64
C ALA A 103 6.54 -13.32 -17.97
N ALA A 104 5.96 -12.90 -16.84
CA ALA A 104 4.91 -13.64 -16.15
C ALA A 104 3.63 -13.75 -16.99
N LEU A 105 3.20 -12.67 -17.66
CA LEU A 105 2.07 -12.71 -18.59
C LEU A 105 2.37 -13.61 -19.79
N ARG A 106 3.61 -13.54 -20.31
CA ARG A 106 4.08 -14.40 -21.40
C ARG A 106 4.20 -15.88 -21.01
N LEU A 107 4.36 -16.17 -19.73
CA LEU A 107 4.32 -17.55 -19.22
C LEU A 107 2.86 -18.01 -19.02
N LEU A 108 2.00 -17.11 -18.51
CA LEU A 108 0.60 -17.41 -18.21
C LEU A 108 -0.19 -17.81 -19.46
N TRP A 109 -0.10 -17.01 -20.53
CA TRP A 109 -0.80 -17.32 -21.80
C TRP A 109 -0.24 -18.55 -22.52
N GLY A 110 1.03 -18.91 -22.27
CA GLY A 110 1.74 -20.02 -22.90
C GLY A 110 1.51 -21.34 -22.17
N SER A 111 1.17 -21.28 -20.87
CA SER A 111 0.90 -22.45 -20.04
C SER A 111 -0.59 -22.81 -19.96
N VAL A 112 -1.47 -21.82 -19.78
CA VAL A 112 -2.91 -22.05 -19.55
C VAL A 112 -3.77 -21.63 -20.75
N GLY A 113 -3.16 -20.98 -21.75
CA GLY A 113 -3.82 -20.50 -22.96
C GLY A 113 -4.31 -19.05 -22.86
N LEU A 114 -4.55 -18.45 -24.03
CA LEU A 114 -4.90 -17.03 -24.17
C LEU A 114 -6.17 -16.63 -23.39
N TRP A 115 -7.23 -17.43 -23.48
CA TRP A 115 -8.52 -17.09 -22.85
C TRP A 115 -8.46 -17.13 -21.32
N ALA A 116 -7.73 -18.10 -20.75
CA ALA A 116 -7.48 -18.16 -19.32
C ALA A 116 -6.64 -16.96 -18.85
N ALA A 117 -5.62 -16.58 -19.61
CA ALA A 117 -4.80 -15.40 -19.31
C ALA A 117 -5.61 -14.09 -19.36
N ILE A 118 -6.45 -13.89 -20.38
CA ILE A 118 -7.36 -12.74 -20.47
C ILE A 118 -8.31 -12.74 -19.27
N GLY A 119 -8.90 -13.88 -18.94
CA GLY A 119 -9.79 -14.03 -17.78
C GLY A 119 -9.10 -13.66 -16.46
N ALA A 120 -7.84 -14.07 -16.28
CA ALA A 120 -7.05 -13.72 -15.10
C ALA A 120 -6.79 -12.20 -15.00
N VAL A 121 -6.43 -11.55 -16.12
CA VAL A 121 -6.20 -10.10 -16.17
C VAL A 121 -7.50 -9.33 -15.87
N ILE A 122 -8.61 -9.72 -16.50
CA ILE A 122 -9.93 -9.10 -16.22
C ILE A 122 -10.31 -9.31 -14.76
N GLY A 123 -10.12 -10.52 -14.22
CA GLY A 123 -10.37 -10.83 -12.81
C GLY A 123 -9.57 -9.93 -11.87
N ALA A 124 -8.28 -9.74 -12.13
CA ALA A 124 -7.43 -8.83 -11.35
C ALA A 124 -7.93 -7.38 -11.40
N VAL A 125 -8.31 -6.88 -12.58
CA VAL A 125 -8.88 -5.53 -12.74
C VAL A 125 -10.20 -5.39 -11.97
N VAL A 126 -11.10 -6.38 -12.07
CA VAL A 126 -12.37 -6.39 -11.34
C VAL A 126 -12.15 -6.37 -9.83
N VAL A 127 -11.18 -7.13 -9.31
CA VAL A 127 -10.82 -7.14 -7.89
C VAL A 127 -10.33 -5.75 -7.44
N ILE A 128 -9.46 -5.09 -8.23
CA ILE A 128 -8.96 -3.75 -7.92
C ILE A 128 -10.09 -2.71 -7.93
N LEU A 129 -10.98 -2.78 -8.91
CA LEU A 129 -12.15 -1.89 -8.99
C LEU A 129 -13.11 -2.13 -7.82
N GLY A 130 -13.38 -3.40 -7.49
CA GLY A 130 -14.20 -3.80 -6.36
C GLY A 130 -13.64 -3.31 -5.02
N LEU A 131 -12.33 -3.44 -4.81
CA LEU A 131 -11.63 -2.89 -3.65
C LEU A 131 -11.79 -1.38 -3.58
N THR A 132 -11.51 -0.68 -4.68
CA THR A 132 -11.57 0.79 -4.75
C THR A 132 -12.99 1.29 -4.49
N ALA A 133 -14.00 0.64 -5.07
CA ALA A 133 -15.41 0.94 -4.81
C ALA A 133 -15.80 0.67 -3.35
N SER A 134 -15.28 -0.42 -2.77
CA SER A 134 -15.54 -0.78 -1.36
C SER A 134 -14.93 0.22 -0.38
N LEU A 135 -13.71 0.70 -0.66
CA LEU A 135 -13.04 1.75 0.11
C LEU A 135 -13.80 3.08 -0.01
N TRP A 136 -14.21 3.45 -1.22
CA TRP A 136 -15.01 4.64 -1.44
C TRP A 136 -16.33 4.59 -0.69
N TRP A 137 -17.02 3.45 -0.75
CA TRP A 137 -18.25 3.21 -0.01
C TRP A 137 -18.04 3.30 1.50
N ALA A 138 -17.03 2.59 2.04
CA ALA A 138 -16.73 2.58 3.46
C ALA A 138 -16.44 3.99 4.00
N MET A 139 -15.63 4.77 3.29
CA MET A 139 -15.37 6.17 3.68
C MET A 139 -16.61 7.07 3.52
N SER A 140 -17.51 6.75 2.59
CA SER A 140 -18.76 7.50 2.40
C SER A 140 -19.70 7.33 3.58
N VAL A 141 -19.81 6.11 4.10
CA VAL A 141 -20.67 5.80 5.26
C VAL A 141 -20.24 6.64 6.47
N TRP A 142 -18.93 6.73 6.71
CA TRP A 142 -18.38 7.50 7.83
C TRP A 142 -18.46 9.02 7.61
N ALA A 143 -18.20 9.50 6.40
CA ALA A 143 -18.29 10.94 6.08
C ALA A 143 -19.73 11.51 6.16
N ARG A 144 -20.74 10.64 6.11
CA ARG A 144 -22.17 11.02 6.18
C ARG A 144 -22.73 10.99 7.60
N LEU A 145 -21.96 10.54 8.58
CA LEU A 145 -22.38 10.58 9.99
C LEU A 145 -22.44 12.04 10.46
N SER A 146 -23.65 12.50 10.79
CA SER A 146 -23.84 13.81 11.41
C SER A 146 -23.53 13.72 12.90
N LEU A 147 -22.37 14.25 13.29
CA LEU A 147 -22.00 14.37 14.71
C LEU A 147 -22.59 15.66 15.32
N PRO A 148 -23.06 15.63 16.57
CA PRO A 148 -23.40 16.85 17.30
C PRO A 148 -22.14 17.71 17.52
N ARG A 149 -22.29 19.04 17.53
CA ARG A 149 -21.17 20.01 17.65
C ARG A 149 -20.09 19.68 18.69
N PRO A 150 -20.41 19.29 19.94
CA PRO A 150 -19.36 18.92 20.90
C PRO A 150 -18.58 17.68 20.48
N ALA A 151 -19.25 16.67 19.91
CA ALA A 151 -18.59 15.46 19.41
C ALA A 151 -17.67 15.75 18.21
N HIS A 152 -17.97 16.80 17.43
CA HIS A 152 -17.14 17.26 16.32
C HIS A 152 -15.78 17.79 16.80
N LEU A 153 -15.76 18.54 17.90
CA LEU A 153 -14.53 19.04 18.54
C LEU A 153 -13.69 17.91 19.14
N PHE A 154 -14.32 16.98 19.86
CA PHE A 154 -13.62 15.82 20.42
C PHE A 154 -13.06 14.90 19.32
N ALA A 155 -13.83 14.65 18.25
CA ALA A 155 -13.37 13.85 17.12
C ALA A 155 -12.22 14.54 16.36
N GLY A 156 -12.32 15.85 16.13
CA GLY A 156 -11.24 16.62 15.49
C GLY A 156 -9.96 16.63 16.33
N GLY A 157 -10.06 16.91 17.63
CA GLY A 157 -8.93 16.86 18.55
C GLY A 157 -8.31 15.47 18.65
N GLY A 158 -9.14 14.44 18.76
CA GLY A 158 -8.69 13.04 18.75
C GLY A 158 -7.99 12.63 17.45
N ALA A 159 -8.50 13.08 16.29
CA ALA A 159 -7.87 12.83 15.00
C ALA A 159 -6.50 13.50 14.88
N VAL A 160 -6.35 14.75 15.36
CA VAL A 160 -5.07 15.47 15.36
C VAL A 160 -4.07 14.80 16.29
N LEU A 161 -4.48 14.39 17.49
CA LEU A 161 -3.63 13.66 18.43
C LEU A 161 -3.18 12.31 17.85
N ALA A 162 -4.10 11.54 17.28
CA ALA A 162 -3.79 10.25 16.66
C ALA A 162 -2.88 10.42 15.43
N LEU A 163 -3.07 11.49 14.64
CA LEU A 163 -2.19 11.81 13.51
C LEU A 163 -0.79 12.19 13.99
N GLY A 164 -0.67 13.00 15.05
CA GLY A 164 0.61 13.38 15.64
C GLY A 164 1.39 12.17 16.15
N LEU A 165 0.71 11.26 16.86
CA LEU A 165 1.30 10.00 17.31
C LEU A 165 1.74 9.10 16.14
N ALA A 166 0.95 9.03 15.06
CA ALA A 166 1.32 8.26 13.87
C ALA A 166 2.55 8.83 13.16
N VAL A 167 2.64 10.16 13.05
CA VAL A 167 3.82 10.84 12.48
C VAL A 167 5.06 10.62 13.35
N MET A 168 4.91 10.63 14.67
CA MET A 168 6.01 10.34 15.59
C MET A 168 6.50 8.89 15.47
N ASP A 169 5.60 7.92 15.39
CA ASP A 169 5.94 6.50 15.22
C ASP A 169 6.72 6.26 13.90
N VAL A 170 6.23 6.84 12.79
CA VAL A 170 6.94 6.78 11.50
C VAL A 170 8.32 7.46 11.58
N GLY A 171 8.42 8.62 12.26
CA GLY A 171 9.68 9.35 12.43
C GLY A 171 10.72 8.60 13.28
N ALA A 172 10.26 7.90 14.31
CA ALA A 172 11.08 7.05 15.17
C ALA A 172 11.66 5.86 14.40
N ILE A 173 10.82 5.17 13.63
CA ILE A 173 11.18 3.97 12.86
C ILE A 173 12.10 4.32 11.69
N MET A 174 11.92 5.50 11.06
CA MET A 174 12.81 6.01 10.02
C MET A 174 14.17 6.51 10.54
N ALA A 175 14.45 6.33 11.84
CA ALA A 175 15.66 6.82 12.51
C ALA A 175 15.94 8.33 12.28
N ARG A 176 14.89 9.10 11.96
CA ARG A 176 15.04 10.54 11.70
C ARG A 176 15.18 11.32 13.00
N TRP A 177 14.44 10.94 14.05
CA TRP A 177 14.58 11.49 15.41
C TRP A 177 14.47 10.40 16.49
N PRO A 178 15.29 10.44 17.55
CA PRO A 178 15.15 9.54 18.69
C PRO A 178 13.93 9.93 19.52
N VAL A 179 13.05 8.97 19.78
CA VAL A 179 11.86 9.18 20.62
C VAL A 179 12.03 8.36 21.90
N PRO A 180 11.94 8.97 23.09
CA PRO A 180 12.28 8.31 24.36
C PRO A 180 11.22 7.31 24.87
N PHE A 181 10.14 7.09 24.11
CA PHE A 181 9.07 6.16 24.46
C PHE A 181 8.56 5.43 23.22
N ASN A 182 8.14 4.17 23.39
CA ASN A 182 7.41 3.43 22.36
C ASN A 182 5.99 4.01 22.26
N ALA A 183 5.67 4.68 21.16
CA ALA A 183 4.32 5.19 20.94
C ALA A 183 3.30 4.03 20.94
N PRO A 184 2.18 4.12 21.66
CA PRO A 184 1.18 3.06 21.66
C PRO A 184 0.42 3.05 20.32
N GLY A 185 0.57 1.96 19.56
CA GLY A 185 -0.08 1.70 18.27
C GLY A 185 0.89 1.79 17.08
N ALA A 186 0.60 1.04 16.01
CA ALA A 186 1.53 0.88 14.89
C ALA A 186 1.04 1.59 13.62
N ALA A 187 1.86 2.47 13.04
CA ALA A 187 1.58 3.15 11.78
C ALA A 187 2.05 2.32 10.57
N PHE A 188 1.43 1.13 10.38
CA PHE A 188 1.87 0.15 9.38
C PHE A 188 1.72 0.62 7.92
N THR A 189 0.69 1.36 7.55
CA THR A 189 0.42 1.79 6.17
C THR A 189 1.26 3.01 5.79
N ALA A 190 1.42 3.95 6.71
CA ALA A 190 2.27 5.13 6.55
C ALA A 190 3.74 4.73 6.43
N ARG A 191 4.20 3.77 7.24
CA ARG A 191 5.55 3.20 7.14
C ARG A 191 5.84 2.64 5.74
N VAL A 192 4.95 1.82 5.23
CA VAL A 192 5.10 1.15 3.92
C VAL A 192 5.06 2.17 2.79
N GLY A 193 4.18 3.18 2.89
CA GLY A 193 4.14 4.28 1.92
C GLY A 193 5.46 5.05 1.84
N VAL A 194 6.09 5.34 2.99
CA VAL A 194 7.36 6.08 3.03
C VAL A 194 8.55 5.22 2.61
N GLU A 195 8.64 3.98 3.07
CA GLU A 195 9.70 3.03 2.65
C GLU A 195 9.68 2.85 1.12
N ARG A 196 8.49 2.75 0.52
CA ARG A 196 8.35 2.62 -0.94
C ARG A 196 8.68 3.91 -1.69
N ALA A 197 8.31 5.07 -1.16
CA ALA A 197 8.69 6.35 -1.77
C ALA A 197 10.21 6.57 -1.77
N VAL A 198 10.90 6.19 -0.70
CA VAL A 198 12.36 6.24 -0.60
C VAL A 198 12.99 5.25 -1.59
N LEU A 199 12.55 3.98 -1.60
CA LEU A 199 13.08 2.96 -2.51
C LEU A 199 12.96 3.36 -3.99
N VAL A 200 11.81 3.91 -4.39
CA VAL A 200 11.59 4.39 -5.78
C VAL A 200 12.54 5.52 -6.12
N ARG A 201 12.73 6.49 -5.21
CA ARG A 201 13.65 7.61 -5.42
C ARG A 201 15.08 7.12 -5.59
N ASP A 202 15.53 6.21 -4.72
CA ASP A 202 16.90 5.70 -4.73
C ASP A 202 17.14 4.84 -5.98
N THR A 203 16.19 3.98 -6.35
CA THR A 203 16.27 3.19 -7.59
C THR A 203 16.38 4.07 -8.84
N ILE A 204 15.64 5.19 -8.90
CA ILE A 204 15.73 6.14 -10.02
C ILE A 204 17.11 6.82 -10.06
N ALA A 205 17.68 7.16 -8.91
CA ALA A 205 19.02 7.74 -8.83
C ALA A 205 20.09 6.74 -9.29
N ASP A 206 20.00 5.49 -8.80
CA ASP A 206 20.93 4.42 -9.16
C ASP A 206 20.85 4.04 -10.64
N LEU A 207 19.65 4.02 -11.24
CA LEU A 207 19.50 3.77 -12.68
C LEU A 207 20.09 4.88 -13.54
N ARG A 208 20.06 6.14 -13.09
CA ARG A 208 20.75 7.23 -13.80
C ARG A 208 22.25 7.07 -13.71
N ALA A 209 22.77 6.81 -12.50
CA ALA A 209 24.20 6.58 -12.28
C ALA A 209 24.70 5.37 -13.07
N PHE A 210 23.97 4.26 -13.07
CA PHE A 210 24.28 3.08 -13.87
C PHE A 210 24.29 3.38 -15.36
N ASN A 211 23.29 4.10 -15.89
CA ASN A 211 23.27 4.48 -17.31
C ASN A 211 24.44 5.41 -17.70
N GLU A 212 24.86 6.31 -16.81
CA GLU A 212 26.02 7.16 -17.02
C GLU A 212 27.31 6.34 -17.04
N LEU A 213 27.48 5.42 -16.09
CA LEU A 213 28.63 4.52 -16.01
C LEU A 213 28.68 3.54 -17.19
N ALA A 214 27.53 2.99 -17.61
CA ALA A 214 27.44 2.08 -18.75
C ALA A 214 27.78 2.78 -20.07
N ARG A 215 27.44 4.08 -20.22
CA ARG A 215 27.87 4.88 -21.38
C ARG A 215 29.35 5.22 -21.36
N ALA A 216 29.93 5.34 -20.17
CA ALA A 216 31.36 5.57 -19.97
C ALA A 216 32.16 4.26 -19.88
N ASP A 217 31.55 3.11 -20.18
CA ASP A 217 32.19 1.81 -20.04
C ASP A 217 33.37 1.67 -21.03
N PRO A 218 34.62 1.58 -20.53
CA PRO A 218 35.82 1.43 -21.37
C PRO A 218 35.84 0.13 -22.18
N PHE A 219 35.03 -0.86 -21.80
CA PHE A 219 34.95 -2.16 -22.45
C PHE A 219 33.82 -2.25 -23.48
N ALA A 220 32.96 -1.24 -23.61
CA ALA A 220 31.82 -1.24 -24.54
C ALA A 220 32.22 -1.38 -26.02
N ALA A 221 33.43 -0.96 -26.38
CA ALA A 221 33.98 -1.08 -27.75
C ALA A 221 34.91 -2.29 -27.95
N GLN A 222 35.13 -3.10 -26.91
CA GLN A 222 36.06 -4.22 -26.96
C GLN A 222 35.30 -5.53 -27.26
N SER A 223 35.46 -6.06 -28.47
CA SER A 223 34.96 -7.38 -28.86
C SER A 223 35.98 -8.48 -28.56
N GLY A 224 35.53 -9.72 -28.32
CA GLY A 224 36.38 -10.89 -28.13
C GLY A 224 37.05 -11.04 -26.76
N LEU A 225 36.61 -10.29 -25.74
CA LEU A 225 37.10 -10.44 -24.37
C LEU A 225 36.65 -11.77 -23.72
N LEU A 226 35.44 -12.23 -24.06
CA LEU A 226 34.85 -13.46 -23.52
C LEU A 226 35.24 -14.72 -24.32
N ASP A 227 35.65 -14.56 -25.58
CA ASP A 227 36.07 -15.67 -26.46
C ASP A 227 37.31 -16.42 -25.94
N ARG A 228 38.10 -15.80 -25.05
CA ARG A 228 39.26 -16.44 -24.42
C ARG A 228 38.91 -17.38 -23.27
N ILE A 229 37.67 -17.35 -22.79
CA ILE A 229 37.21 -18.19 -21.67
C ILE A 229 36.75 -19.56 -22.20
N ASP A 230 36.19 -19.62 -23.40
CA ASP A 230 35.78 -20.88 -24.06
C ASP A 230 36.99 -21.79 -24.39
N ALA A 231 38.18 -21.21 -24.56
CA ALA A 231 39.41 -21.96 -24.85
C ALA A 231 39.91 -22.82 -23.67
N THR A 232 39.35 -22.67 -22.46
CA THR A 232 39.73 -23.45 -21.26
C THR A 232 38.71 -24.53 -20.85
N CYS A 233 37.64 -24.73 -21.64
CA CYS A 233 36.63 -25.76 -21.41
C CYS A 233 36.79 -27.00 -22.33
N LEU A 234 38.00 -27.26 -22.83
CA LEU A 234 38.40 -28.50 -23.51
C LEU A 234 39.61 -29.11 -22.80
#